data_AF-A0A0A0MZK8-F1
#
_entry.id   AF-A0A0A0MZK8-F1
#
_cell.length_a   1.000
_cell.length_b   1.000
_cell.length_c   1.000
_cell.angle_alpha   90.00
_cell.angle_beta   90.00
_cell.angle_gamma   90.00
#
_symmetry.space_group_name_H-M   'P 1'
#
loop_
_entity.id
_entity.type
_entity.pdbx_description
1 polymer ?
#
loop_
_entity_poly.entity_id
_entity_poly.type
_entity_poly.pdbx_seq_one_letter_code
_entity_poly.pdbx_strand_id
1 'polypeptide(L)'
;MSKIGLFLGVTVYSRSRIIKDKIFYSFIIMTHNKISNLKVCEYFYNFPLLSSKYLDYKDWKDILELQNNNLNTTSYLDKAINMRKDFNSTRTTYVWNHLNNCYFFVKRKK
;
A
#
# COMPACT_ATOMS: atom_id res chain seq x y z
N MET A 1 8.29 -20.02 6.06
CA MET A 1 8.12 -18.68 6.66
C MET A 1 8.41 -17.63 5.60
N SER A 2 7.50 -16.68 5.36
CA SER A 2 7.43 -15.97 4.07
C SER A 2 8.61 -15.02 3.85
N LYS A 3 9.23 -15.09 2.66
CA LYS A 3 10.35 -14.21 2.25
C LYS A 3 10.00 -12.71 2.41
N ILE A 4 8.71 -12.38 2.27
CA ILE A 4 8.22 -11.02 2.43
C ILE A 4 8.22 -10.53 3.89
N GLY A 5 7.92 -11.40 4.86
CA GLY A 5 8.03 -11.06 6.27
C GLY A 5 9.47 -10.80 6.67
N LEU A 6 10.40 -11.65 6.21
CA LEU A 6 11.83 -11.48 6.43
C LEU A 6 12.36 -10.18 5.78
N PHE A 7 11.96 -9.90 4.53
CA PHE A 7 12.33 -8.67 3.83
C PHE A 7 11.87 -7.43 4.60
N LEU A 8 10.60 -7.38 5.01
CA LEU A 8 10.01 -6.25 5.71
C LEU A 8 10.38 -6.17 7.19
N GLY A 9 10.94 -7.24 7.77
CA GLY A 9 11.22 -7.34 9.20
C GLY A 9 9.96 -7.42 10.07
N VAL A 10 8.90 -8.07 9.57
CA VAL A 10 7.61 -8.21 10.26
C VAL A 10 7.03 -9.62 10.14
N THR A 11 6.14 -9.96 11.05
CA THR A 11 5.42 -11.24 11.02
C THR A 11 4.35 -11.25 9.93
N VAL A 12 4.18 -12.39 9.27
CA VAL A 12 3.07 -12.62 8.34
C VAL A 12 2.02 -13.48 9.00
N TYR A 13 0.81 -12.93 9.13
CA TYR A 13 -0.33 -13.62 9.70
C TYR A 13 -1.07 -14.35 8.59
N SER A 14 -1.20 -15.66 8.71
CA SER A 14 -2.04 -16.48 7.83
C SER A 14 -3.35 -16.80 8.51
N ARG A 15 -4.46 -16.68 7.80
CA ARG A 15 -5.78 -17.10 8.27
C ARG A 15 -6.49 -17.91 7.19
N SER A 16 -7.04 -19.05 7.56
CA SER A 16 -8.00 -19.80 6.75
C SER A 16 -9.44 -19.57 7.25
N ARG A 17 -10.41 -19.64 6.34
CA ARG A 17 -11.85 -19.62 6.65
C ARG A 17 -12.56 -20.62 5.76
N ILE A 18 -13.51 -21.37 6.31
CA ILE A 18 -14.39 -22.25 5.52
C ILE A 18 -15.72 -21.54 5.31
N ILE A 19 -16.15 -21.41 4.05
CA ILE A 19 -17.45 -20.82 3.69
C ILE A 19 -18.09 -21.73 2.63
N LYS A 20 -19.25 -22.32 2.96
CA LYS A 20 -20.01 -23.20 2.05
C LYS A 20 -19.09 -24.25 1.36
N ASP A 21 -18.31 -24.98 2.17
CA ASP A 21 -17.36 -26.02 1.75
C ASP A 21 -16.12 -25.57 0.98
N LYS A 22 -15.89 -24.26 0.83
CA LYS A 22 -14.66 -23.71 0.25
C LYS A 22 -13.73 -23.18 1.34
N ILE A 23 -12.45 -23.51 1.24
CA ILE A 23 -11.40 -22.98 2.12
C ILE A 23 -10.79 -21.73 1.47
N PHE A 24 -10.89 -20.60 2.16
CA PHE A 24 -10.29 -19.33 1.79
C PHE A 24 -9.03 -19.09 2.62
N TYR A 25 -7.91 -18.80 1.97
CA TYR A 25 -6.67 -18.43 2.62
C TYR A 25 -6.43 -16.92 2.47
N SER A 26 -5.96 -16.29 3.55
CA SER A 26 -5.60 -14.88 3.59
C SER A 26 -4.27 -14.72 4.30
N PHE A 27 -3.44 -13.81 3.79
CA PHE A 27 -2.16 -13.44 4.37
C PHE A 27 -2.19 -11.94 4.67
N ILE A 28 -1.82 -11.58 5.89
CA ILE A 28 -1.84 -10.19 6.38
C ILE A 28 -0.44 -9.84 6.85
N ILE A 29 0.03 -8.67 6.41
CA ILE A 29 1.31 -8.09 6.78
C ILE A 29 1.01 -6.74 7.41
N MET A 30 1.55 -6.50 8.60
CA MET A 30 1.35 -5.24 9.32
C MET A 30 2.69 -4.55 9.56
N THR A 31 2.95 -3.49 8.78
CA THR A 31 4.11 -2.61 9.00
C THR A 31 3.72 -1.54 10.01
N HIS A 32 4.30 -1.63 11.21
CA HIS A 32 3.96 -0.74 12.33
C HIS A 32 5.11 0.19 12.71
N ASN A 33 6.34 -0.10 12.27
CA ASN A 33 7.52 0.69 12.59
C ASN A 33 8.06 1.43 11.37
N LYS A 34 8.80 2.52 11.62
CA LYS A 34 9.35 3.41 10.58
C LYS A 34 10.20 2.67 9.54
N ILE A 35 11.01 1.70 9.98
CA ILE A 35 11.89 0.90 9.10
C ILE A 35 11.05 0.06 8.13
N SER A 36 10.05 -0.65 8.64
CA SER A 36 9.17 -1.50 7.82
C SER A 36 8.32 -0.67 6.85
N ASN A 37 7.82 0.50 7.27
CA ASN A 37 7.09 1.42 6.41
C ASN A 37 7.98 1.99 5.29
N LEU A 38 9.23 2.35 5.62
CA LEU A 38 10.21 2.84 4.65
C LEU A 38 10.52 1.79 3.58
N LYS A 39 10.73 0.52 3.98
CA LYS A 39 10.92 -0.58 3.03
C LYS A 39 9.74 -0.77 2.08
N VAL A 40 8.51 -0.60 2.57
CA VAL A 40 7.30 -0.64 1.70
C VAL A 40 7.32 0.52 0.71
N CYS A 41 7.64 1.73 1.17
CA CYS A 41 7.73 2.91 0.31
C CYS A 41 8.80 2.74 -0.78
N GLU A 42 10.00 2.27 -0.42
CA GLU A 42 11.08 1.99 -1.36
C GLU A 42 10.71 0.92 -2.38
N TYR A 43 10.02 -0.14 -1.93
CA TYR A 43 9.58 -1.21 -2.83
C TYR A 43 8.58 -0.67 -3.87
N PHE A 44 7.55 0.05 -3.45
CA PHE A 44 6.55 0.59 -4.38
C PHE A 44 7.03 1.80 -5.18
N TYR A 45 8.09 2.48 -4.75
CA TYR A 45 8.78 3.47 -5.57
C TYR A 45 9.50 2.80 -6.76
N ASN A 46 10.25 1.73 -6.51
CA ASN A 46 10.98 0.99 -7.54
C ASN A 46 10.06 0.15 -8.43
N PHE A 47 8.98 -0.39 -7.85
CA PHE A 47 7.99 -1.21 -8.54
C PHE A 47 6.58 -0.66 -8.31
N PRO A 48 6.22 0.45 -8.99
CA PRO A 48 4.89 1.03 -8.88
C PRO A 48 3.80 0.00 -9.14
N LEU A 49 2.76 0.04 -8.31
CA LEU A 49 1.52 -0.69 -8.54
C LEU A 49 0.88 -0.20 -9.84
N LEU A 50 0.23 -1.10 -10.58
CA LEU A 50 -0.32 -0.78 -11.91
C LEU A 50 -1.83 -0.51 -11.89
N SER A 51 -2.49 -0.88 -10.81
CA SER A 51 -3.94 -0.75 -10.66
C SER A 51 -4.28 0.48 -9.82
N SER A 52 -5.56 0.69 -9.53
CA SER A 52 -6.02 1.77 -8.65
C SER A 52 -5.42 1.67 -7.25
N LYS A 53 -4.85 0.51 -6.89
CA LYS A 53 -4.04 0.34 -5.68
C LYS A 53 -2.82 1.24 -5.59
N TYR A 54 -2.29 1.73 -6.72
CA TYR A 54 -1.28 2.77 -6.71
C TYR A 54 -1.78 4.06 -6.05
N LEU A 55 -3.02 4.45 -6.35
CA LEU A 55 -3.63 5.66 -5.80
C LEU A 55 -3.87 5.49 -4.30
N ASP A 56 -4.36 4.31 -3.89
CA ASP A 56 -4.52 3.94 -2.48
C ASP A 56 -3.16 3.98 -1.74
N TYR A 57 -2.11 3.44 -2.35
CA TYR A 57 -0.76 3.51 -1.79
C TYR A 57 -0.25 4.96 -1.67
N LYS A 58 -0.50 5.80 -2.67
CA LYS A 58 -0.08 7.20 -2.67
C LYS A 58 -0.74 7.98 -1.52
N ASP A 59 -2.05 7.85 -1.37
CA ASP A 59 -2.77 8.52 -0.27
C ASP A 59 -2.32 7.99 1.10
N TRP A 60 -2.06 6.69 1.21
CA TRP A 60 -1.47 6.11 2.43
C TRP A 60 -0.07 6.66 2.73
N LYS A 61 0.79 6.78 1.71
CA LYS A 61 2.14 7.33 1.84
C LYS A 61 2.10 8.80 2.30
N ASP A 62 1.19 9.60 1.75
CA ASP A 62 1.02 11.01 2.12
C ASP A 62 0.63 11.14 3.61
N ILE A 63 -0.28 10.29 4.11
CA ILE A 63 -0.64 10.25 5.54
C ILE A 63 0.55 9.82 6.40
N LEU A 64 1.31 8.82 5.94
CA LEU A 64 2.51 8.35 6.64
C LEU A 64 3.57 9.46 6.75
N GLU A 65 3.79 10.25 5.68
CA GLU A 65 4.69 11.40 5.70
C GLU A 65 4.22 12.48 6.68
N LEU A 66 2.92 12.78 6.70
CA LEU A 66 2.34 13.70 7.69
C LEU A 66 2.54 13.18 9.12
N GLN A 67 2.30 11.89 9.36
CA GLN A 67 2.50 11.29 10.68
C GLN A 67 3.96 11.38 11.13
N ASN A 68 4.91 11.21 10.22
CA ASN A 68 6.34 11.30 10.54
C ASN A 68 6.82 12.74 10.77
N ASN A 69 6.19 13.73 10.13
CA ASN A 69 6.58 15.15 10.21
C ASN A 69 5.88 15.92 11.34
N ASN A 70 4.75 15.42 11.83
CA ASN A 70 4.00 16.06 12.92
C ASN A 70 4.42 15.52 14.28
N LEU A 71 4.80 16.41 15.20
CA LEU A 71 5.00 16.07 16.62
C LEU A 71 3.66 15.82 17.34
N ASN A 72 2.58 16.46 16.85
CA ASN A 72 1.23 16.33 17.39
C ASN A 72 0.44 15.29 16.60
N THR A 73 -0.04 14.26 17.28
CA THR A 73 -0.74 13.10 16.70
C THR A 73 -2.11 13.42 16.10
N THR A 74 -2.64 14.63 16.30
CA THR A 74 -4.01 15.01 15.93
C THR A 74 -4.12 15.88 14.67
N SER A 75 -3.06 16.62 14.31
CA SER A 75 -3.13 17.65 13.26
C SER A 75 -3.48 17.12 11.86
N TYR A 76 -3.17 15.85 11.60
CA TYR A 76 -3.40 15.20 10.30
C TYR A 76 -4.67 14.33 10.28
N LEU A 77 -5.41 14.19 11.39
CA LEU A 77 -6.54 13.25 11.49
C LEU A 77 -7.69 13.60 10.56
N ASP A 78 -8.08 14.87 10.48
CA ASP A 78 -9.16 15.30 9.58
C ASP A 78 -8.81 15.04 8.11
N LYS A 79 -7.54 15.26 7.75
CA LYS A 79 -7.02 14.94 6.42
C LYS A 79 -7.06 13.43 6.16
N ALA A 80 -6.64 12.61 7.13
CA ALA A 80 -6.68 11.15 7.02
C ALA A 80 -8.12 10.61 6.90
N ILE A 81 -9.06 11.16 7.67
CA ILE A 81 -10.49 10.80 7.60
C ILE A 81 -11.07 11.16 6.24
N ASN A 82 -10.74 12.34 5.71
CA ASN A 82 -11.21 12.75 4.39
C ASN A 82 -10.60 11.90 3.27
N MET A 83 -9.29 11.60 3.32
CA MET A 83 -8.64 10.70 2.35
C MET A 83 -9.24 9.29 2.38
N ARG A 84 -9.60 8.78 3.56
CA ARG A 84 -10.24 7.45 3.70
C ARG A 84 -11.60 7.35 2.97
N LYS A 85 -12.29 8.47 2.74
CA LYS A 85 -13.56 8.47 1.99
C LYS A 85 -13.36 8.12 0.51
N ASP A 86 -12.18 8.40 -0.06
CA ASP A 86 -11.83 8.17 -1.46
C ASP A 86 -10.81 7.02 -1.61
N PHE A 87 -11.08 5.86 -0.98
CA PHE A 87 -10.10 4.77 -0.83
C PHE A 87 -10.69 3.40 -1.21
N ASN A 88 -9.89 2.50 -1.76
CA ASN A 88 -10.33 1.16 -2.16
C ASN A 88 -11.58 1.21 -3.06
N SER A 89 -12.70 0.61 -2.60
CA SER A 89 -13.95 0.49 -3.35
C SER A 89 -14.80 1.76 -3.35
N THR A 90 -14.52 2.71 -2.47
CA THR A 90 -15.25 3.99 -2.42
C THR A 90 -14.58 5.07 -3.28
N ARG A 91 -13.47 4.75 -3.94
CA ARG A 91 -12.70 5.71 -4.73
C ARG A 91 -13.47 6.17 -5.96
N THR A 92 -13.57 7.49 -6.13
CA THR A 92 -14.17 8.16 -7.29
C THR A 92 -13.14 8.99 -8.08
N THR A 93 -11.99 9.33 -7.48
CA THR A 93 -10.92 10.11 -8.14
C THR A 93 -9.85 9.21 -8.74
N TYR A 94 -9.61 9.31 -10.05
CA TYR A 94 -8.63 8.49 -10.77
C TYR A 94 -7.65 9.33 -11.61
N VAL A 95 -6.35 9.26 -11.27
CA VAL A 95 -5.27 9.93 -12.01
C VAL A 95 -4.15 8.94 -12.34
N TRP A 96 -4.05 8.53 -13.61
CA TRP A 96 -3.21 7.41 -14.04
C TRP A 96 -1.82 7.79 -14.56
N ASN A 97 -1.31 8.97 -14.20
CA ASN A 97 -0.03 9.50 -14.74
C ASN A 97 1.18 8.57 -14.51
N HIS A 98 1.14 7.72 -13.47
CA HIS A 98 2.19 6.74 -13.17
C HIS A 98 2.33 5.64 -14.23
N LEU A 99 1.30 5.41 -15.05
CA LEU A 99 1.34 4.39 -16.11
C LEU A 99 2.06 4.86 -17.37
N ASN A 100 2.24 6.18 -17.56
CA ASN A 100 2.84 6.76 -18.76
C ASN A 100 4.27 6.27 -19.02
N ASN A 101 5.03 5.98 -17.95
CA ASN A 101 6.42 5.52 -18.01
C ASN A 101 6.59 4.18 -17.26
N CYS A 102 5.59 3.29 -17.34
CA CYS A 102 5.64 2.03 -16.61
C CYS A 102 6.80 1.13 -17.10
N TYR A 103 7.48 0.48 -16.15
CA TYR A 103 8.63 -0.41 -16.39
C TYR A 103 8.32 -1.65 -17.26
N PHE A 104 7.04 -1.96 -17.50
CA PHE A 104 6.63 -2.98 -18.47
C PHE A 104 6.71 -2.52 -19.93
N PHE A 105 6.66 -1.21 -20.20
CA PHE A 105 6.71 -0.66 -21.56
C PHE A 105 8.14 -0.35 -22.04
N VAL A 106 9.16 -0.87 -21.36
CA VAL A 106 10.56 -0.78 -21.79
C VAL A 106 10.72 -1.52 -23.13
N LYS A 107 10.54 -0.74 -24.20
CA LYS A 107 10.93 -0.94 -25.60
C LYS A 107 10.84 -2.38 -26.10
N ARG A 108 9.68 -2.75 -26.67
CA ARG A 108 9.70 -3.53 -27.91
C ARG A 108 10.46 -2.69 -28.95
N LYS A 109 11.79 -2.86 -29.02
CA LYS A 109 12.56 -2.45 -30.20
C LYS A 109 11.97 -3.25 -31.37
N LYS A 110 11.27 -2.56 -32.28
CA LYS A 110 11.12 -3.05 -33.65
C LYS A 110 12.48 -2.96 -34.34
#